data_AF-K1TVD2-F1
#
_entry.id   AF-K1TVD2-F1
#
_cell.length_a   1.000
_cell.length_b   1.000
_cell.length_c   1.000
_cell.angle_alpha   90.00
_cell.angle_beta   90.00
_cell.angle_gamma   90.00
#
_symmetry.space_group_name_H-M   'P 1'
#
loop_
_entity.id
_entity.type
_entity.pdbx_description
1 polymer ?
#
loop_
_entity_poly.entity_id
_entity_poly.type
_entity_poly.pdbx_seq_one_letter_code
_entity_poly.pdbx_strand_id
1 'polypeptide(L)'
;MINHKDVKEATKKNILTEGLVATYPFISSSICDTNGIFIGKNIYNNSLIFVDRYDQEKYKNANMCVFGTSGAGKSYYIKLNILRYRLFGIEQYVIDPEREYTGLCNKLEGTLLKLGPNSETYINVFDIRKESIEKGEKGFLANKIIKLIGFFNLVFGELDEEEKGLIEEKIIQTYEKKNINFDDKSLYKNNENKKIFKETIDMPILEDFYNILGEDRKNEKYQIKLLPFVKGSLNFFNKFTNVKLNNKLIVADVYELGEENLKYGMYIFTELFWDKIKENRKNKKAIYLDEIWRLIGVTSNKNVAGFVYKIFKTIRKIRWKCCCNNSRYFGFI
;
A
#
# COMPACT_ATOMS: atom_id res chain seq x y z
N MET A 1 32.36 -9.13 63.32
CA MET A 1 31.09 -8.70 63.94
C MET A 1 30.06 -9.79 63.72
N ILE A 2 29.65 -10.48 64.78
CA ILE A 2 28.53 -11.44 64.72
C ILE A 2 27.28 -10.61 65.01
N ASN A 3 26.45 -10.37 63.99
CA ASN A 3 25.21 -9.60 64.18
C ASN A 3 24.27 -10.37 65.12
N HIS A 4 23.74 -9.67 66.14
CA HIS A 4 22.78 -10.21 67.11
C HIS A 4 21.54 -10.77 66.37
N LYS A 5 20.99 -11.90 66.81
CA LYS A 5 19.84 -12.56 66.14
C LYS A 5 18.66 -11.60 65.93
N ASP A 6 18.45 -10.70 66.88
CA ASP A 6 17.35 -9.73 66.84
C ASP A 6 17.52 -8.67 65.72
N VAL A 7 18.77 -8.33 65.38
CA VAL A 7 19.06 -7.41 64.26
C VAL A 7 18.72 -8.06 62.93
N LYS A 8 18.85 -9.39 62.80
CA LYS A 8 18.54 -10.14 61.58
C LYS A 8 17.02 -10.19 61.31
N GLU A 9 16.20 -10.25 62.36
CA GLU A 9 14.74 -10.18 62.25
C GLU A 9 14.28 -8.75 61.97
N ALA A 10 14.81 -7.77 62.70
CA ALA A 10 14.42 -6.36 62.58
C ALA A 10 14.82 -5.69 61.25
N THR A 11 15.81 -6.22 60.53
CA THR A 11 16.29 -5.68 59.24
C THR A 11 15.66 -6.34 58.02
N LYS A 12 14.79 -7.35 58.18
CA LYS A 12 14.02 -7.94 57.07
C LYS A 12 13.08 -6.88 56.51
N LYS A 13 13.43 -6.35 55.34
CA LYS A 13 12.53 -5.52 54.54
C LYS A 13 12.00 -6.34 53.38
N ASN A 14 10.69 -6.35 53.21
CA ASN A 14 10.09 -6.85 51.99
C ASN A 14 10.45 -5.88 50.85
N ILE A 15 11.11 -6.40 49.82
CA ILE A 15 11.36 -5.69 48.57
C ILE A 15 10.54 -6.41 47.52
N LEU A 16 9.84 -5.65 46.67
CA LEU A 16 9.18 -6.23 45.50
C LEU A 16 10.23 -6.89 44.61
N THR A 17 9.97 -8.10 44.14
CA THR A 17 10.88 -8.84 43.24
C THR A 17 11.29 -7.99 42.03
N GLU A 18 10.36 -7.19 41.49
CA GLU A 18 10.63 -6.23 40.40
C GLU A 18 11.66 -5.16 40.79
N GLY A 19 11.60 -4.65 42.02
CA GLY A 19 12.55 -3.67 42.55
C GLY A 19 13.94 -4.25 42.77
N LEU A 20 14.04 -5.53 43.14
CA LEU A 20 15.32 -6.24 43.23
C LEU A 20 15.91 -6.53 41.84
N VAL A 21 15.05 -6.85 40.86
CA VAL A 21 15.47 -7.03 39.47
C VAL A 21 16.03 -5.70 38.94
N ALA A 22 15.38 -4.57 39.19
CA ALA A 22 15.83 -3.25 38.73
C ALA A 22 17.23 -2.82 39.23
N THR A 23 17.75 -3.39 40.32
CA THR A 23 19.11 -3.10 40.82
C THR A 23 20.19 -3.93 40.14
N TYR A 24 19.80 -4.89 39.29
CA TYR A 24 20.76 -5.73 38.58
C TYR A 24 21.46 -4.91 37.48
N PRO A 25 22.78 -4.69 37.57
CA PRO A 25 23.52 -3.73 36.75
C PRO A 25 23.69 -4.13 35.28
N PHE A 26 23.06 -5.24 34.85
CA PHE A 26 23.10 -5.75 33.48
C PHE A 26 21.71 -5.89 32.83
N ILE A 27 20.66 -5.29 33.42
CA ILE A 27 19.36 -5.21 32.74
C ILE A 27 19.44 -4.13 31.68
N SER A 28 19.91 -4.51 30.50
CA SER A 28 19.46 -3.82 29.31
C SER A 28 18.03 -4.27 29.03
N SER A 29 17.11 -3.32 28.89
CA SER A 29 15.87 -3.61 28.18
C SER A 29 16.21 -3.94 26.72
N SER A 30 16.21 -5.22 26.39
CA SER A 30 16.31 -5.68 25.00
C SER A 30 14.90 -5.94 24.49
N ILE A 31 14.57 -5.41 23.31
CA ILE A 31 13.29 -5.72 22.67
C ILE A 31 13.43 -7.11 22.07
N CYS A 32 12.83 -8.11 22.72
CA CYS A 32 12.88 -9.50 22.30
C CYS A 32 11.49 -10.12 22.35
N ASP A 33 10.77 -10.04 21.22
CA ASP A 33 9.45 -10.64 21.07
C ASP A 33 9.57 -12.12 20.67
N THR A 34 8.84 -13.00 21.35
CA THR A 34 8.92 -14.45 21.16
C THR A 34 8.66 -14.90 19.73
N ASN A 35 7.71 -14.26 19.04
CA ASN A 35 7.34 -14.55 17.65
C ASN A 35 7.89 -13.49 16.66
N GLY A 36 8.89 -12.72 17.09
CA GLY A 36 9.43 -11.60 16.33
C GLY A 36 10.37 -12.03 15.21
N ILE A 37 10.52 -11.16 14.21
CA ILE A 37 11.63 -11.29 13.27
C ILE A 37 12.89 -10.67 13.86
N PHE A 38 14.04 -11.27 13.60
CA PHE A 38 15.33 -10.68 13.94
C PHE A 38 15.46 -9.32 13.24
N ILE A 39 15.80 -8.27 13.97
CA ILE A 39 16.02 -6.92 13.42
C ILE A 39 17.51 -6.58 13.41
N GLY A 40 18.22 -6.91 14.49
CA GLY A 40 19.63 -6.58 14.65
C GLY A 40 20.14 -6.92 16.05
N LYS A 41 21.27 -6.34 16.41
CA LYS A 41 21.88 -6.50 17.74
C LYS A 41 21.93 -5.15 18.45
N ASN A 42 21.78 -5.17 19.76
CA ASN A 42 22.11 -4.01 20.58
C ASN A 42 23.63 -3.78 20.54
N ILE A 43 24.05 -2.57 20.21
CA ILE A 43 25.46 -2.21 20.05
C ILE A 43 26.27 -2.25 21.35
N TYR A 44 25.61 -2.12 22.51
CA TYR A 44 26.30 -2.02 23.80
C TYR A 44 26.57 -3.39 24.43
N ASN A 45 25.70 -4.38 24.18
CA ASN A 45 25.80 -5.68 24.84
C ASN A 45 25.56 -6.87 23.92
N ASN A 46 25.46 -6.65 22.60
CA ASN A 46 25.27 -7.67 21.59
C ASN A 46 24.01 -8.54 21.75
N SER A 47 23.07 -8.15 22.61
CA SER A 47 21.78 -8.82 22.74
C SER A 47 21.02 -8.75 21.42
N LEU A 48 20.32 -9.84 21.09
CA LEU A 48 19.54 -9.94 19.87
C LEU A 48 18.24 -9.14 20.02
N ILE A 49 17.85 -8.45 18.95
CA ILE A 49 16.60 -7.69 18.88
C ILE A 49 15.63 -8.44 17.98
N PHE A 50 14.51 -8.87 18.54
CA PHE A 50 13.41 -9.53 17.84
C PHE A 50 12.14 -8.71 18.02
N VAL A 51 11.42 -8.46 16.92
CA VAL A 51 10.21 -7.64 16.93
C VAL A 51 9.08 -8.32 16.16
N ASP A 52 7.98 -8.64 16.86
CA ASP A 52 6.71 -9.07 16.27
C ASP A 52 5.76 -7.88 16.18
N ARG A 53 5.84 -7.17 15.06
CA ARG A 53 4.99 -5.98 14.82
C ARG A 53 3.50 -6.34 14.69
N TYR A 54 3.14 -7.63 14.56
CA TYR A 54 1.75 -8.07 14.52
C TYR A 54 1.18 -8.41 15.91
N ASP A 55 1.99 -8.32 16.96
CA ASP A 55 1.52 -8.43 18.35
C ASP A 55 0.67 -7.21 18.71
N GLN A 56 -0.63 -7.42 18.85
CA GLN A 56 -1.62 -6.37 19.13
C GLN A 56 -1.73 -6.04 20.62
N GLU A 57 -1.23 -6.91 21.50
CA GLU A 57 -1.17 -6.66 22.94
C GLU A 57 -0.02 -5.69 23.24
N LYS A 58 1.09 -5.86 22.52
CA LYS A 58 2.28 -5.02 22.68
C LYS A 58 2.27 -3.75 21.82
N TYR A 59 1.88 -3.86 20.54
CA TYR A 59 1.96 -2.73 19.59
C TYR A 59 0.58 -2.25 19.14
N LYS A 60 0.38 -0.93 19.18
CA LYS A 60 -0.85 -0.29 18.69
C LYS A 60 -1.03 -0.42 17.17
N ASN A 61 0.05 -0.57 16.41
CA ASN A 61 0.03 -0.73 14.96
C ASN A 61 1.27 -1.50 14.48
N ALA A 62 1.15 -2.14 13.32
CA ALA A 62 2.24 -2.90 12.69
C ALA A 62 3.01 -2.10 11.62
N ASN A 63 2.82 -0.78 11.59
CA ASN A 63 3.46 0.11 10.61
C ASN A 63 4.94 0.28 10.91
N MET A 64 5.73 0.57 9.87
CA MET A 64 7.14 0.93 10.01
C MET A 64 7.52 1.93 8.94
N CYS A 65 8.24 2.97 9.35
CA CYS A 65 8.88 3.90 8.43
C CYS A 65 10.38 3.70 8.56
N VAL A 66 11.06 3.53 7.43
CA VAL A 66 12.50 3.36 7.32
C VAL A 66 13.05 4.64 6.69
N PHE A 67 13.85 5.37 7.46
CA PHE A 67 14.50 6.60 7.00
C PHE A 67 16.00 6.42 6.98
N GLY A 68 16.65 7.13 6.07
CA GLY A 68 18.10 7.17 5.96
C GLY A 68 18.51 7.84 4.66
N THR A 69 19.74 8.34 4.65
CA THR A 69 20.37 8.90 3.45
C THR A 69 20.56 7.83 2.38
N SER A 70 20.79 8.27 1.13
CA SER A 70 21.19 7.33 0.07
C SER A 70 22.45 6.57 0.49
N GLY A 71 22.48 5.27 0.25
CA GLY A 71 23.58 4.38 0.68
C GLY A 71 23.54 3.91 2.14
N ALA A 72 22.61 4.38 2.97
CA ALA A 72 22.52 3.98 4.39
C ALA A 72 22.05 2.53 4.64
N GLY A 73 21.84 1.73 3.58
CA GLY A 73 21.43 0.33 3.70
C GLY A 73 19.93 0.08 3.87
N LYS A 74 19.07 1.05 3.52
CA LYS A 74 17.61 0.93 3.66
C LYS A 74 17.03 -0.21 2.82
N SER A 75 17.40 -0.28 1.55
CA SER A 75 16.96 -1.33 0.64
C SER A 75 17.44 -2.70 1.10
N TYR A 76 18.66 -2.78 1.63
CA TYR A 76 19.18 -4.01 2.26
C TYR A 76 18.33 -4.43 3.46
N TYR A 77 18.00 -3.49 4.35
CA TYR A 77 17.14 -3.73 5.50
C TYR A 77 15.72 -4.19 5.09
N ILE A 78 15.14 -3.59 4.05
CA ILE A 78 13.81 -3.97 3.54
C ILE A 78 13.85 -5.35 2.88
N LYS A 79 14.87 -5.66 2.07
CA LYS A 79 15.06 -7.00 1.48
C LYS A 79 15.14 -8.09 2.55
N LEU A 80 15.87 -7.84 3.65
CA LEU A 80 15.93 -8.76 4.79
C LEU A 80 14.56 -8.93 5.47
N ASN A 81 13.81 -7.85 5.64
CA ASN A 81 12.45 -7.92 6.18
C ASN A 81 11.52 -8.75 5.28
N ILE A 82 11.59 -8.53 3.96
CA ILE A 82 10.79 -9.27 2.98
C ILE A 82 11.12 -10.75 3.05
N LEU A 83 12.41 -11.10 3.07
CA LEU A 83 12.87 -12.48 3.17
C LEU A 83 12.37 -13.14 4.45
N ARG A 84 12.54 -12.48 5.60
CA ARG A 84 12.11 -13.02 6.90
C ARG A 84 10.60 -13.23 6.91
N TYR A 85 9.80 -12.26 6.50
CA TYR A 85 8.34 -12.41 6.48
C TYR A 85 7.82 -13.39 5.44
N ARG A 86 8.57 -13.64 4.36
CA ARG A 86 8.27 -14.72 3.42
C ARG A 86 8.34 -16.09 4.12
N LEU A 87 9.33 -16.29 5.01
CA LEU A 87 9.45 -17.53 5.81
C LEU A 87 8.28 -17.70 6.80
N PHE A 88 7.76 -16.60 7.35
CA PHE A 88 6.54 -16.62 8.18
C PHE A 88 5.24 -16.77 7.38
N GLY A 89 5.32 -16.93 6.05
CA GLY A 89 4.16 -17.12 5.18
C GLY A 89 3.27 -15.87 5.04
N ILE A 90 3.77 -14.69 5.40
CA ILE A 90 3.07 -13.40 5.27
C ILE A 90 3.00 -13.03 3.79
N GLU A 91 1.85 -12.55 3.33
CA GLU A 91 1.72 -12.06 1.95
C GLU A 91 2.26 -10.63 1.84
N GLN A 92 2.99 -10.35 0.77
CA GLN A 92 3.83 -9.16 0.64
C GLN A 92 3.66 -8.54 -0.74
N TYR A 93 3.42 -7.24 -0.74
CA TYR A 93 3.18 -6.44 -1.93
C TYR A 93 4.18 -5.28 -1.93
N VAL A 94 5.03 -5.18 -2.95
CA VAL A 94 6.11 -4.18 -3.01
C VAL A 94 5.91 -3.29 -4.23
N ILE A 95 5.97 -1.97 -4.06
CA ILE A 95 6.05 -1.01 -5.17
C ILE A 95 7.49 -0.53 -5.28
N ASP A 96 8.10 -0.79 -6.43
CA ASP A 96 9.53 -0.66 -6.70
C ASP A 96 9.78 0.30 -7.87
N PRO A 97 9.98 1.61 -7.59
CA PRO A 97 10.31 2.59 -8.62
C PRO A 97 11.77 2.56 -9.07
N GLU A 98 12.67 1.90 -8.32
CA GLU A 98 14.12 1.87 -8.61
C GLU A 98 14.62 0.50 -9.11
N ARG A 99 13.70 -0.46 -9.31
CA ARG A 99 13.99 -1.83 -9.76
C ARG A 99 14.94 -2.59 -8.83
N GLU A 100 14.94 -2.29 -7.54
CA GLU A 100 15.86 -2.92 -6.60
C GLU A 100 15.43 -4.32 -6.13
N TYR A 101 14.16 -4.68 -6.25
CA TYR A 101 13.57 -5.91 -5.69
C TYR A 101 13.31 -7.00 -6.73
N THR A 102 13.53 -6.73 -8.02
CA THR A 102 13.36 -7.72 -9.11
C THR A 102 14.15 -9.01 -8.86
N GLY A 103 15.43 -8.89 -8.51
CA GLY A 103 16.27 -10.07 -8.22
C GLY A 103 15.80 -10.86 -6.99
N LEU A 104 15.27 -10.18 -5.97
CA LEU A 104 14.69 -10.84 -4.80
C LEU A 104 13.39 -11.56 -5.16
N CYS A 105 12.52 -10.93 -5.95
CA CYS A 105 11.27 -11.51 -6.42
C CYS A 105 11.51 -12.82 -7.17
N ASN A 106 12.43 -12.82 -8.13
CA ASN A 106 12.76 -14.00 -8.93
C ASN A 106 13.31 -15.14 -8.07
N LYS A 107 14.21 -14.85 -7.11
CA LYS A 107 14.78 -15.85 -6.21
C LYS A 107 13.77 -16.45 -5.23
N LEU A 108 12.70 -15.72 -4.90
CA LEU A 108 11.64 -16.17 -3.98
C LEU A 108 10.41 -16.72 -4.71
N GLU A 109 10.53 -16.94 -6.03
CA GLU A 109 9.44 -17.37 -6.91
C GLU A 109 8.19 -16.49 -6.72
N GLY A 110 8.41 -15.19 -6.60
CA GLY A 110 7.37 -14.17 -6.53
C GLY A 110 6.79 -13.84 -7.91
N THR A 111 5.73 -13.04 -7.92
CA THR A 111 5.15 -12.48 -9.14
C THR A 111 5.70 -11.08 -9.36
N LEU A 112 6.39 -10.87 -10.48
CA LEU A 112 6.86 -9.55 -10.90
C LEU A 112 5.87 -8.94 -11.90
N LEU A 113 5.31 -7.79 -11.57
CA LEU A 113 4.42 -7.00 -12.42
C LEU A 113 5.21 -5.79 -12.92
N LYS A 114 5.58 -5.77 -14.20
CA LYS A 114 6.35 -4.67 -14.79
C LYS A 114 5.41 -3.71 -15.50
N LEU A 115 5.44 -2.43 -15.20
CA LEU A 115 4.59 -1.45 -15.88
C LEU A 115 5.46 -0.48 -16.69
N GLY A 116 5.25 -0.45 -18.00
CA GLY A 116 5.97 0.42 -18.90
C GLY A 116 5.62 0.17 -20.37
N PRO A 117 6.18 0.95 -21.29
CA PRO A 117 5.91 0.83 -22.73
C PRO A 117 6.25 -0.55 -23.30
N ASN A 118 7.28 -1.21 -22.75
CA ASN A 118 7.77 -2.50 -23.21
C ASN A 118 7.17 -3.68 -22.42
N SER A 119 6.21 -3.43 -21.53
CA SER A 119 5.64 -4.47 -20.70
C SER A 119 4.33 -5.02 -21.27
N GLU A 120 4.09 -6.29 -20.98
CA GLU A 120 2.84 -6.98 -21.30
C GLU A 120 1.86 -6.98 -20.11
N THR A 121 2.17 -6.23 -19.05
CA THR A 121 1.32 -6.12 -17.87
C THR A 121 0.46 -4.87 -18.00
N TYR A 122 -0.85 -5.06 -18.00
CA TYR A 122 -1.82 -3.98 -18.12
C TYR A 122 -2.71 -3.95 -16.88
N ILE A 123 -2.99 -2.74 -16.41
CA ILE A 123 -3.89 -2.50 -15.28
C ILE A 123 -4.82 -1.36 -15.68
N ASN A 124 -6.09 -1.68 -15.81
CA ASN A 124 -7.14 -0.72 -16.09
C ASN A 124 -7.49 0.06 -14.82
N VAL A 125 -7.37 1.38 -14.86
CA VAL A 125 -7.72 2.26 -13.73
C VAL A 125 -9.21 2.25 -13.45
N PHE A 126 -10.06 1.96 -14.43
CA PHE A 126 -11.53 1.88 -14.29
C PHE A 126 -12.03 0.53 -13.77
N ASP A 127 -11.15 -0.44 -13.52
CA ASP A 127 -11.60 -1.73 -13.00
C ASP A 127 -12.21 -1.59 -11.59
N ILE A 128 -13.49 -1.93 -11.46
CA ILE A 128 -14.12 -2.18 -10.17
C ILE A 128 -13.87 -3.64 -9.81
N ARG A 129 -13.35 -3.89 -8.60
CA ARG A 129 -13.05 -5.24 -8.13
C ARG A 129 -13.96 -5.63 -6.99
N LYS A 130 -14.22 -6.92 -6.91
CA LYS A 130 -15.03 -7.48 -5.82
C LYS A 130 -14.36 -7.26 -4.46
N GLU A 131 -13.04 -7.23 -4.43
CA GLU A 131 -12.22 -7.03 -3.23
C GLU A 131 -12.14 -5.56 -2.78
N SER A 132 -12.62 -4.60 -3.59
CA SER A 132 -12.54 -3.16 -3.28
C SER A 132 -13.34 -2.78 -2.02
N ILE A 133 -14.34 -3.58 -1.67
CA ILE A 133 -15.28 -3.37 -0.55
C ILE A 133 -15.30 -4.57 0.39
N GLU A 134 -15.57 -4.32 1.67
CA GLU A 134 -15.68 -5.36 2.67
C GLU A 134 -16.94 -6.21 2.48
N LYS A 135 -16.93 -7.46 2.97
CA LYS A 135 -18.12 -8.31 2.93
C LYS A 135 -19.26 -7.66 3.73
N GLY A 136 -20.32 -7.24 3.03
CA GLY A 136 -21.52 -6.62 3.62
C GLY A 136 -21.58 -5.09 3.48
N GLU A 137 -20.50 -4.45 3.04
CA GLU A 137 -20.52 -3.04 2.65
C GLU A 137 -21.04 -2.89 1.21
N LYS A 138 -21.61 -1.72 0.90
CA LYS A 138 -22.18 -1.37 -0.40
C LYS A 138 -21.45 -0.18 -1.02
N GLY A 139 -21.67 0.06 -2.32
CA GLY A 139 -21.22 1.27 -3.01
C GLY A 139 -19.88 1.10 -3.72
N PHE A 140 -19.79 0.09 -4.58
CA PHE A 140 -18.58 -0.19 -5.39
C PHE A 140 -18.21 1.00 -6.27
N LEU A 141 -19.18 1.54 -7.01
CA LEU A 141 -18.97 2.66 -7.91
C LEU A 141 -18.54 3.93 -7.15
N ALA A 142 -19.22 4.28 -6.05
CA ALA A 142 -18.88 5.46 -5.25
C ALA A 142 -17.44 5.40 -4.71
N ASN A 143 -17.01 4.25 -4.17
CA ASN A 143 -15.63 4.07 -3.73
C ASN A 143 -14.62 4.16 -4.88
N LYS A 144 -15.01 3.68 -6.07
CA LYS A 144 -14.16 3.75 -7.26
C LYS A 144 -14.03 5.17 -7.81
N ILE A 145 -15.11 5.95 -7.82
CA ILE A 145 -15.12 7.35 -8.23
C ILE A 145 -14.12 8.16 -7.40
N ILE A 146 -14.10 8.00 -6.07
CA ILE A 146 -13.14 8.70 -5.20
C ILE A 146 -11.68 8.41 -5.61
N LYS A 147 -11.38 7.14 -5.94
CA LYS A 147 -10.05 6.74 -6.41
C LYS A 147 -9.73 7.28 -7.81
N LEU A 148 -10.72 7.28 -8.72
CA LEU A 148 -10.56 7.85 -10.05
C LEU A 148 -10.32 9.36 -10.00
N ILE A 149 -11.04 10.10 -9.14
CA ILE A 149 -10.78 11.53 -8.89
C ILE A 149 -9.35 11.72 -8.36
N GLY A 150 -8.88 10.84 -7.47
CA GLY A 150 -7.48 10.86 -7.00
C GLY A 150 -6.47 10.66 -8.13
N PHE A 151 -6.72 9.70 -9.03
CA PHE A 151 -5.89 9.47 -10.20
C PHE A 151 -5.92 10.64 -11.19
N PHE A 152 -7.11 11.16 -11.51
CA PHE A 152 -7.25 12.27 -12.45
C PHE A 152 -6.71 13.58 -11.90
N ASN A 153 -6.68 13.79 -10.59
CA ASN A 153 -5.91 14.90 -10.00
C ASN A 153 -4.40 14.77 -10.27
N LEU A 154 -3.85 13.55 -10.34
CA LEU A 154 -2.44 13.36 -10.73
C LEU A 154 -2.20 13.67 -12.21
N VAL A 155 -3.18 13.34 -13.07
CA VAL A 155 -3.10 13.51 -14.53
C VAL A 155 -3.35 14.96 -14.94
N PHE A 156 -4.40 15.56 -14.41
CA PHE A 156 -4.85 16.91 -14.76
C PHE A 156 -4.18 18.01 -13.96
N GLY A 157 -3.57 17.68 -12.82
CA GLY A 157 -3.12 18.66 -11.84
C GLY A 157 -4.21 18.95 -10.81
N GLU A 158 -4.05 20.02 -10.03
CA GLU A 158 -5.05 20.39 -9.02
C GLU A 158 -6.38 20.74 -9.69
N LEU A 159 -7.39 19.89 -9.44
CA LEU A 159 -8.78 20.18 -9.80
C LEU A 159 -9.43 20.97 -8.66
N ASP A 160 -10.14 22.05 -9.00
CA ASP A 160 -11.03 22.72 -8.05
C ASP A 160 -12.32 21.90 -7.81
N GLU A 161 -13.23 22.41 -6.96
CA GLU A 161 -14.47 21.69 -6.63
C GLU A 161 -15.46 21.60 -7.81
N GLU A 162 -15.51 22.62 -8.67
CA GLU A 162 -16.38 22.62 -9.86
C GLU A 162 -15.86 21.62 -10.90
N GLU A 163 -14.54 21.64 -11.13
CA GLU A 163 -13.85 20.73 -12.01
C GLU A 163 -13.96 19.28 -11.54
N LYS A 164 -13.87 19.03 -10.23
CA LYS A 164 -14.13 17.69 -9.67
C LYS A 164 -15.55 17.22 -9.95
N GLY A 165 -16.55 18.07 -9.74
CA GLY A 165 -17.95 17.74 -10.03
C GLY A 165 -18.18 17.39 -11.50
N LEU A 166 -17.59 18.17 -12.40
CA LEU A 166 -17.63 17.93 -13.85
C LEU A 166 -16.96 16.58 -14.23
N ILE A 167 -15.77 16.32 -13.70
CA ILE A 167 -15.06 15.06 -13.96
C ILE A 167 -15.82 13.85 -13.39
N GLU A 168 -16.40 13.99 -12.19
CA GLU A 168 -17.22 12.95 -11.57
C GLU A 168 -18.46 12.61 -12.42
N GLU A 169 -19.19 13.62 -12.91
CA GLU A 169 -20.32 13.44 -13.82
C GLU A 169 -19.92 12.64 -15.07
N LYS A 170 -18.77 12.98 -15.67
CA LYS A 170 -18.27 12.30 -16.88
C LYS A 170 -17.81 10.87 -16.60
N ILE A 171 -17.25 10.61 -15.41
CA ILE A 171 -16.92 9.25 -14.97
C ILE A 171 -18.21 8.42 -14.84
N ILE A 172 -19.26 8.97 -14.23
CA ILE A 172 -20.56 8.29 -14.09
C ILE A 172 -21.14 7.93 -15.46
N GLN A 173 -21.19 8.89 -16.40
CA GLN A 173 -21.65 8.66 -17.77
C GLN A 173 -20.85 7.56 -18.48
N THR A 174 -19.55 7.46 -18.20
CA THR A 174 -18.69 6.41 -18.75
C THR A 174 -19.06 5.02 -18.24
N TYR A 175 -19.36 4.87 -16.95
CA TYR A 175 -19.85 3.61 -16.38
C TYR A 175 -21.27 3.27 -16.84
N GLU A 176 -22.13 4.28 -17.02
CA GLU A 176 -23.49 4.09 -17.53
C GLU A 176 -23.51 3.49 -18.93
N LYS A 177 -22.58 3.89 -19.82
CA LYS A 177 -22.41 3.25 -21.14
C LYS A 177 -22.07 1.75 -21.05
N LYS A 178 -21.55 1.25 -19.92
CA LYS A 178 -21.32 -0.17 -19.63
C LYS A 178 -22.42 -0.81 -18.76
N ASN A 179 -23.56 -0.14 -18.61
CA ASN A 179 -24.67 -0.54 -17.74
C ASN A 179 -24.22 -0.75 -16.29
N ILE A 180 -23.36 0.13 -15.77
CA ILE A 180 -22.92 0.14 -14.37
C ILE A 180 -23.42 1.43 -13.73
N ASN A 181 -24.09 1.31 -12.58
CA ASN A 181 -24.63 2.43 -11.82
C ASN A 181 -24.37 2.25 -10.31
N PHE A 182 -24.91 3.13 -9.48
CA PHE A 182 -24.72 3.09 -8.02
C PHE A 182 -25.41 1.91 -7.33
N ASP A 183 -26.33 1.20 -7.98
CA ASP A 183 -26.83 -0.08 -7.47
C ASP A 183 -25.79 -1.16 -7.73
N ASP A 184 -25.26 -1.74 -6.65
CA ASP A 184 -24.26 -2.83 -6.70
C ASP A 184 -24.76 -4.05 -7.51
N LYS A 185 -26.07 -4.21 -7.71
CA LYS A 185 -26.63 -5.26 -8.59
C LYS A 185 -26.19 -5.09 -10.05
N SER A 186 -25.95 -3.87 -10.52
CA SER A 186 -25.51 -3.57 -11.89
C SER A 186 -24.12 -4.15 -12.22
N LEU A 187 -23.34 -4.51 -11.20
CA LEU A 187 -22.03 -5.15 -11.31
C LEU A 187 -22.11 -6.68 -11.41
N TYR A 188 -23.30 -7.26 -11.45
CA TYR A 188 -23.48 -8.70 -11.61
C TYR A 188 -24.16 -9.01 -12.93
N LYS A 189 -23.55 -9.88 -13.73
CA LYS A 189 -24.16 -10.48 -14.93
C LYS A 189 -24.83 -11.80 -14.56
N ASN A 190 -25.98 -12.07 -15.16
CA ASN A 190 -26.65 -13.37 -15.03
C ASN A 190 -26.04 -14.32 -16.05
N ASN A 191 -25.44 -15.41 -15.59
CA ASN A 191 -24.99 -16.49 -16.45
C ASN A 191 -25.46 -17.82 -15.85
N GLU A 192 -26.24 -18.60 -16.60
CA GLU A 192 -26.67 -19.97 -16.22
C GLU A 192 -27.15 -20.12 -14.75
N ASN A 193 -28.07 -19.25 -14.31
CA ASN A 193 -28.62 -19.20 -12.94
C ASN A 193 -27.62 -18.84 -11.82
N LYS A 194 -26.42 -18.36 -12.14
CA LYS A 194 -25.46 -17.80 -11.18
C LYS A 194 -25.20 -16.32 -11.47
N LYS A 195 -25.19 -15.51 -10.42
CA LYS A 195 -24.74 -14.12 -10.47
C LYS A 195 -23.22 -14.08 -10.46
N ILE A 196 -22.62 -13.69 -11.58
CA ILE A 196 -21.17 -13.55 -11.74
C ILE A 196 -20.84 -12.06 -11.67
N PHE A 197 -19.83 -11.69 -10.90
CA PHE A 197 -19.35 -10.31 -10.83
C PHE A 197 -18.72 -9.94 -12.19
N LYS A 198 -19.00 -8.73 -12.70
CA LYS A 198 -18.45 -8.20 -13.95
C LYS A 198 -16.92 -8.25 -13.93
N GLU A 199 -16.33 -8.68 -15.04
CA GLU A 199 -14.88 -8.83 -15.18
C GLU A 199 -14.29 -7.57 -15.84
N THR A 200 -12.96 -7.50 -15.99
CA THR A 200 -12.29 -6.33 -16.59
C THR A 200 -12.84 -5.95 -17.97
N ILE A 201 -13.24 -6.95 -18.79
CA ILE A 201 -13.80 -6.73 -20.12
C ILE A 201 -15.16 -6.02 -20.10
N ASP A 202 -15.87 -6.13 -18.97
CA ASP A 202 -17.17 -5.50 -18.74
C ASP A 202 -17.02 -4.07 -18.19
N MET A 203 -15.79 -3.63 -17.87
CA MET A 203 -15.47 -2.31 -17.32
C MET A 203 -15.08 -1.32 -18.43
N PRO A 204 -15.25 -0.01 -18.22
CA PRO A 204 -14.74 0.99 -19.15
C PRO A 204 -13.21 1.01 -19.19
N ILE A 205 -12.63 1.59 -20.24
CA ILE A 205 -11.20 1.93 -20.32
C ILE A 205 -11.02 3.45 -20.45
N LEU A 206 -9.77 3.93 -20.42
CA LEU A 206 -9.47 5.37 -20.52
C LEU A 206 -9.98 5.99 -21.83
N GLU A 207 -10.03 5.22 -22.92
CA GLU A 207 -10.57 5.64 -24.20
C GLU A 207 -12.07 5.90 -24.15
N ASP A 208 -12.83 5.08 -23.42
CA ASP A 208 -14.27 5.32 -23.22
C ASP A 208 -14.49 6.68 -22.53
N PHE A 209 -13.69 6.99 -21.50
CA PHE A 209 -13.75 8.26 -20.79
C PHE A 209 -13.26 9.45 -21.65
N TYR A 210 -12.20 9.25 -22.43
CA TYR A 210 -11.70 10.25 -23.39
C TYR A 210 -12.75 10.62 -24.45
N ASN A 211 -13.51 9.64 -24.92
CA ASN A 211 -14.60 9.87 -25.88
C ASN A 211 -15.76 10.64 -25.24
N ILE A 212 -16.14 10.30 -24.00
CA ILE A 212 -17.16 11.04 -23.22
C ILE A 212 -16.76 12.50 -22.99
N LEU A 213 -15.48 12.75 -22.65
CA LEU A 213 -14.99 14.12 -22.49
C LEU A 213 -15.10 14.90 -23.81
N GLY A 214 -14.87 14.25 -24.96
CA GLY A 214 -14.96 14.89 -26.27
C GLY A 214 -16.35 15.30 -26.73
N GLU A 215 -17.41 14.88 -26.03
CA GLU A 215 -18.79 15.23 -26.40
C GLU A 215 -19.12 16.71 -26.11
N ASP A 216 -18.40 17.36 -25.18
CA ASP A 216 -18.58 18.77 -24.82
C ASP A 216 -17.27 19.55 -24.95
N ARG A 217 -17.30 20.67 -25.69
CA ARG A 217 -16.16 21.58 -25.87
C ARG A 217 -15.59 22.10 -24.56
N LYS A 218 -16.39 22.23 -23.50
CA LYS A 218 -15.92 22.67 -22.18
C LYS A 218 -14.84 21.75 -21.57
N ASN A 219 -14.82 20.48 -22.00
CA ASN A 219 -13.93 19.46 -21.46
C ASN A 219 -12.65 19.25 -22.28
N GLU A 220 -12.47 20.01 -23.37
CA GLU A 220 -11.35 19.86 -24.30
C GLU A 220 -9.99 19.88 -23.60
N LYS A 221 -9.82 20.75 -22.58
CA LYS A 221 -8.59 20.83 -21.78
C LYS A 221 -8.22 19.51 -21.09
N TYR A 222 -9.20 18.73 -20.64
CA TYR A 222 -8.97 17.42 -19.99
C TYR A 222 -8.76 16.32 -21.02
N GLN A 223 -9.52 16.38 -22.11
CA GLN A 223 -9.37 15.45 -23.21
C GLN A 223 -7.94 15.50 -23.80
N ILE A 224 -7.39 16.70 -24.00
CA ILE A 224 -6.01 16.90 -24.46
C ILE A 224 -5.00 16.28 -23.48
N LYS A 225 -5.19 16.49 -22.17
CA LYS A 225 -4.29 15.91 -21.14
C LYS A 225 -4.36 14.38 -21.08
N LEU A 226 -5.45 13.76 -21.52
CA LEU A 226 -5.58 12.31 -21.63
C LEU A 226 -5.03 11.72 -22.93
N LEU A 227 -4.73 12.55 -23.94
CA LEU A 227 -4.23 12.08 -25.23
C LEU A 227 -3.01 11.15 -25.10
N PRO A 228 -2.00 11.40 -24.23
CA PRO A 228 -0.87 10.49 -24.04
C PRO A 228 -1.26 9.10 -23.56
N PHE A 229 -2.33 8.99 -22.76
CA PHE A 229 -2.82 7.74 -22.18
C PHE A 229 -3.67 6.92 -23.14
N VAL A 230 -4.23 7.53 -24.19
CA VAL A 230 -5.10 6.84 -25.16
C VAL A 230 -4.37 6.57 -26.47
N LYS A 231 -3.72 7.60 -27.04
CA LYS A 231 -3.08 7.52 -28.36
C LYS A 231 -1.56 7.70 -28.32
N GLY A 232 -0.99 7.98 -27.16
CA GLY A 232 0.43 8.31 -27.01
C GLY A 232 1.26 7.22 -26.32
N SER A 233 2.36 7.66 -25.70
CA SER A 233 3.36 6.82 -25.06
C SER A 233 2.85 6.04 -23.84
N LEU A 234 1.71 6.44 -23.26
CA LEU A 234 1.12 5.85 -22.05
C LEU A 234 -0.10 4.97 -22.36
N ASN A 235 -0.30 4.54 -23.61
CA ASN A 235 -1.42 3.70 -24.05
C ASN A 235 -1.53 2.35 -23.29
N PHE A 236 -0.47 1.88 -22.64
CA PHE A 236 -0.54 0.68 -21.81
C PHE A 236 -1.49 0.81 -20.59
N PHE A 237 -1.90 2.02 -20.20
CA PHE A 237 -2.97 2.23 -19.21
C PHE A 237 -4.38 2.07 -19.79
N ASN A 238 -4.53 2.15 -21.11
CA ASN A 238 -5.81 2.05 -21.82
C ASN A 238 -6.12 0.62 -22.29
N LYS A 239 -5.70 -0.38 -21.50
CA LYS A 239 -5.93 -1.80 -21.79
C LYS A 239 -6.59 -2.47 -20.60
N PHE A 240 -7.33 -3.55 -20.88
CA PHE A 240 -7.94 -4.38 -19.86
C PHE A 240 -6.88 -5.01 -18.95
N THR A 241 -7.22 -5.16 -17.67
CA THR A 241 -6.29 -5.73 -16.69
C THR A 241 -6.03 -7.19 -17.00
N ASN A 242 -4.75 -7.59 -17.08
CA ASN A 242 -4.37 -8.98 -17.34
C ASN A 242 -3.55 -9.62 -16.20
N VAL A 243 -3.40 -8.93 -15.07
CA VAL A 243 -2.58 -9.40 -13.95
C VAL A 243 -3.33 -10.35 -13.02
N LYS A 244 -2.61 -11.36 -12.50
CA LYS A 244 -3.11 -12.27 -11.46
C LYS A 244 -2.33 -12.07 -10.18
N LEU A 245 -3.03 -11.93 -9.05
CA LEU A 245 -2.44 -11.61 -7.75
C LEU A 245 -2.45 -12.81 -6.79
N ASN A 246 -2.06 -13.99 -7.28
CA ASN A 246 -2.22 -15.26 -6.54
C ASN A 246 -0.95 -15.70 -5.78
N ASN A 247 0.08 -14.87 -5.71
CA ASN A 247 1.34 -15.18 -5.04
C ASN A 247 1.44 -14.42 -3.71
N LYS A 248 2.07 -15.03 -2.69
CA LYS A 248 2.34 -14.34 -1.42
C LYS A 248 3.49 -13.32 -1.51
N LEU A 249 4.20 -13.21 -2.63
CA LEU A 249 5.14 -12.11 -2.89
C LEU A 249 4.84 -11.56 -4.28
N ILE A 250 4.44 -10.29 -4.33
CA ILE A 250 4.19 -9.56 -5.57
C ILE A 250 5.02 -8.28 -5.55
N VAL A 251 5.82 -8.07 -6.58
CA VAL A 251 6.63 -6.86 -6.76
C VAL A 251 6.14 -6.14 -8.01
N ALA A 252 5.75 -4.88 -7.85
CA ALA A 252 5.39 -3.97 -8.92
C ALA A 252 6.59 -3.11 -9.29
N ASP A 253 7.19 -3.39 -10.44
CA ASP A 253 8.27 -2.61 -11.03
C ASP A 253 7.66 -1.52 -11.92
N VAL A 254 7.87 -0.26 -11.55
CA VAL A 254 7.40 0.93 -12.29
C VAL A 254 8.55 1.74 -12.90
N TYR A 255 9.77 1.21 -12.88
CA TYR A 255 10.99 1.92 -13.30
C TYR A 255 10.92 2.44 -14.75
N GLU A 256 10.28 1.69 -15.65
CA GLU A 256 10.21 2.03 -17.08
C GLU A 256 9.28 3.20 -17.42
N LEU A 257 8.50 3.70 -16.45
CA LEU A 257 7.60 4.84 -16.67
C LEU A 257 8.37 6.16 -16.84
N GLY A 258 9.59 6.24 -16.30
CA GLY A 258 10.34 7.49 -16.20
C GLY A 258 9.83 8.40 -15.07
N GLU A 259 10.72 9.27 -14.57
CA GLU A 259 10.52 10.06 -13.34
C GLU A 259 9.17 10.80 -13.27
N GLU A 260 8.75 11.43 -14.36
CA GLU A 260 7.50 12.22 -14.39
C GLU A 260 6.23 11.36 -14.28
N ASN A 261 6.27 10.12 -14.77
CA ASN A 261 5.12 9.23 -14.85
C ASN A 261 5.07 8.19 -13.72
N LEU A 262 6.12 8.07 -12.91
CA LEU A 262 6.18 7.14 -11.78
C LEU A 262 4.97 7.28 -10.86
N LYS A 263 4.52 8.51 -10.61
CA LYS A 263 3.35 8.81 -9.78
C LYS A 263 2.08 8.08 -10.25
N TYR A 264 1.89 7.90 -11.56
CA TYR A 264 0.73 7.19 -12.12
C TYR A 264 0.79 5.70 -11.81
N GLY A 265 1.93 5.06 -12.09
CA GLY A 265 2.14 3.64 -11.81
C GLY A 265 2.08 3.34 -10.32
N MET A 266 2.77 4.13 -9.50
CA MET A 266 2.76 3.98 -8.05
C MET A 266 1.33 4.12 -7.49
N TYR A 267 0.54 5.08 -7.97
CA TYR A 267 -0.85 5.25 -7.52
C TYR A 267 -1.70 4.02 -7.86
N ILE A 268 -1.62 3.54 -9.11
CA ILE A 268 -2.41 2.39 -9.57
C ILE A 268 -2.03 1.11 -8.81
N PHE A 269 -0.74 0.83 -8.61
CA PHE A 269 -0.31 -0.33 -7.83
C PHE A 269 -0.67 -0.19 -6.35
N THR A 270 -0.62 1.03 -5.80
CA THR A 270 -1.05 1.28 -4.43
C THR A 270 -2.54 0.94 -4.29
N GLU A 271 -3.38 1.39 -5.21
CA GLU A 271 -4.81 1.07 -5.24
C GLU A 271 -5.08 -0.43 -5.45
N LEU A 272 -4.34 -1.05 -6.38
CA LEU A 272 -4.40 -2.47 -6.69
C LEU A 272 -4.11 -3.34 -5.46
N PHE A 273 -2.99 -3.06 -4.80
CA PHE A 273 -2.55 -3.79 -3.62
C PHE A 273 -3.44 -3.46 -2.42
N TRP A 274 -3.96 -2.24 -2.32
CA TRP A 274 -4.90 -1.86 -1.28
C TRP A 274 -6.18 -2.70 -1.31
N ASP A 275 -6.74 -2.92 -2.49
CA ASP A 275 -7.94 -3.76 -2.64
C ASP A 275 -7.63 -5.23 -2.31
N LYS A 276 -6.47 -5.73 -2.75
CA LYS A 276 -6.03 -7.09 -2.42
C LYS A 276 -5.75 -7.29 -0.93
N ILE A 277 -5.30 -6.23 -0.27
CA ILE A 277 -5.13 -6.15 1.17
C ILE A 277 -6.51 -6.27 1.83
N LYS A 278 -7.53 -5.50 1.47
CA LYS A 278 -8.84 -5.63 2.16
C LYS A 278 -9.44 -7.05 2.19
N GLU A 279 -9.10 -7.89 1.21
CA GLU A 279 -9.45 -9.31 1.20
C GLU A 279 -8.91 -10.08 2.42
N ASN A 280 -9.70 -10.95 3.04
CA ASN A 280 -9.25 -11.93 4.06
C ASN A 280 -8.35 -11.37 5.18
N ARG A 281 -8.91 -10.46 5.99
CA ARG A 281 -8.26 -9.78 7.14
C ARG A 281 -7.63 -10.68 8.21
N LYS A 282 -7.91 -11.99 8.19
CA LYS A 282 -7.29 -12.96 9.11
C LYS A 282 -5.82 -13.19 8.78
N ASN A 283 -5.45 -13.08 7.50
CA ASN A 283 -4.08 -13.30 7.05
C ASN A 283 -3.20 -12.08 7.38
N LYS A 284 -2.01 -12.34 7.93
CA LYS A 284 -0.97 -11.32 8.08
C LYS A 284 -0.44 -10.97 6.70
N LYS A 285 -0.40 -9.67 6.41
CA LYS A 285 0.01 -9.16 5.09
C LYS A 285 0.78 -7.84 5.25
N ALA A 286 1.60 -7.50 4.25
CA ALA A 286 2.48 -6.35 4.26
C ALA A 286 2.51 -5.64 2.89
N ILE A 287 2.44 -4.31 2.92
CA ILE A 287 2.70 -3.46 1.75
C ILE A 287 3.97 -2.66 1.97
N TYR A 288 4.83 -2.62 0.97
CA TYR A 288 6.07 -1.87 0.94
C TYR A 288 5.94 -0.81 -0.15
N LEU A 289 6.03 0.45 0.24
CA LEU A 289 5.98 1.62 -0.63
C LEU A 289 7.37 2.25 -0.62
N ASP A 290 8.20 1.87 -1.60
CA ASP A 290 9.54 2.45 -1.74
C ASP A 290 9.45 3.84 -2.37
N GLU A 291 10.35 4.73 -1.96
CA GLU A 291 10.41 6.14 -2.37
C GLU A 291 9.02 6.83 -2.37
N ILE A 292 8.24 6.65 -1.31
CA ILE A 292 6.85 7.15 -1.23
C ILE A 292 6.75 8.67 -1.36
N TRP A 293 7.82 9.41 -1.07
CA TRP A 293 7.89 10.84 -1.33
C TRP A 293 7.71 11.19 -2.82
N ARG A 294 7.90 10.26 -3.77
CA ARG A 294 7.57 10.47 -5.19
C ARG A 294 6.06 10.62 -5.43
N LEU A 295 5.23 10.09 -4.52
CA LEU A 295 3.77 10.29 -4.49
C LEU A 295 3.31 11.46 -3.60
N ILE A 296 4.12 11.89 -2.62
CA ILE A 296 3.76 12.90 -1.60
C ILE A 296 4.50 14.24 -1.80
N GLY A 297 5.57 14.25 -2.58
CA GLY A 297 6.51 15.36 -2.75
C GLY A 297 5.90 16.62 -3.37
N VAL A 298 6.75 17.61 -3.63
CA VAL A 298 6.43 19.05 -3.86
C VAL A 298 5.28 19.38 -4.85
N THR A 299 4.91 18.45 -5.74
CA THR A 299 3.81 18.59 -6.72
C THR A 299 2.52 17.82 -6.35
N SER A 300 2.48 17.20 -5.17
CA SER A 300 1.43 16.23 -4.79
C SER A 300 0.30 16.91 -4.03
N ASN A 301 -0.87 16.93 -4.65
CA ASN A 301 -2.12 17.47 -4.12
C ASN A 301 -2.49 16.82 -2.76
N LYS A 302 -3.14 17.61 -1.87
CA LYS A 302 -3.74 17.16 -0.59
C LYS A 302 -4.57 15.88 -0.72
N ASN A 303 -5.20 15.62 -1.87
CA ASN A 303 -5.98 14.40 -2.11
C ASN A 303 -5.14 13.12 -2.19
N VAL A 304 -3.96 13.19 -2.81
CA VAL A 304 -3.04 12.03 -2.96
C VAL A 304 -2.35 11.77 -1.63
N ALA A 305 -1.88 12.84 -0.97
CA ALA A 305 -1.40 12.77 0.40
C ALA A 305 -2.49 12.25 1.35
N GLY A 306 -3.75 12.67 1.16
CA GLY A 306 -4.92 12.20 1.90
C GLY A 306 -5.25 10.73 1.64
N PHE A 307 -5.10 10.24 0.40
CA PHE A 307 -5.27 8.83 0.06
C PHE A 307 -4.17 7.96 0.67
N VAL A 308 -2.91 8.38 0.53
CA VAL A 308 -1.77 7.72 1.18
C VAL A 308 -1.93 7.75 2.71
N TYR A 309 -2.31 8.88 3.28
CA TYR A 309 -2.61 9.01 4.71
C TYR A 309 -3.77 8.12 5.14
N LYS A 310 -4.83 8.02 4.34
CA LYS A 310 -5.96 7.10 4.57
C LYS A 310 -5.51 5.65 4.53
N ILE A 311 -4.59 5.29 3.63
CA ILE A 311 -3.94 3.97 3.62
C ILE A 311 -3.25 3.75 4.97
N PHE A 312 -2.34 4.63 5.39
CA PHE A 312 -1.65 4.50 6.69
C PHE A 312 -2.60 4.44 7.89
N LYS A 313 -3.65 5.27 7.91
CA LYS A 313 -4.67 5.29 8.99
C LYS A 313 -5.57 4.06 8.98
N THR A 314 -5.86 3.48 7.83
CA THR A 314 -6.75 2.31 7.73
C THR A 314 -5.99 1.01 7.97
N ILE A 315 -4.70 0.98 7.61
CA ILE A 315 -3.74 -0.06 8.01
C ILE A 315 -3.64 -0.14 9.54
N ARG A 316 -3.92 0.93 10.29
CA ARG A 316 -3.99 0.91 11.78
C ARG A 316 -5.16 0.09 12.33
N LYS A 317 -6.29 -0.02 11.62
CA LYS A 317 -7.51 -0.71 12.13
C LYS A 317 -7.50 -2.22 11.89
N ILE A 318 -6.58 -2.70 11.07
CA ILE A 318 -6.62 -4.06 10.54
C ILE A 318 -5.16 -4.59 10.59
N ARG A 319 -4.92 -5.89 10.71
CA ARG A 319 -3.60 -6.50 11.02
C ARG A 319 -2.53 -6.33 9.90
N TRP A 320 -2.11 -5.10 9.57
CA TRP A 320 -1.32 -4.78 8.38
C TRP A 320 -0.06 -3.98 8.67
N LYS A 321 0.96 -4.25 7.85
CA LYS A 321 2.19 -3.47 7.78
C LYS A 321 2.16 -2.57 6.56
N CYS A 322 2.30 -1.26 6.74
CA CYS A 322 2.92 -0.39 5.75
C CYS A 322 4.41 -0.27 6.06
N CYS A 323 5.27 -0.43 5.06
CA CYS A 323 6.67 -0.07 5.13
C CYS A 323 7.00 1.00 4.13
N CYS A 324 7.38 2.17 4.62
CA CYS A 324 7.74 3.30 3.76
C CYS A 324 9.21 3.58 3.87
N ASN A 325 9.85 3.70 2.72
CA ASN A 325 11.25 4.05 2.61
C ASN A 325 11.34 5.46 2.03
N ASN A 326 12.12 6.34 2.67
CA ASN A 326 12.32 7.71 2.23
C ASN A 326 13.81 8.07 2.21
N SER A 327 14.30 8.57 1.07
CA SER A 327 15.68 9.04 0.86
C SER A 327 15.92 10.50 1.25
N ARG A 328 14.86 11.24 1.60
CA ARG A 328 14.94 12.59 2.17
C ARG A 328 14.15 12.66 3.47
N TYR A 329 14.68 13.39 4.46
CA TYR A 329 13.98 13.73 5.68
C TYR A 329 12.70 14.48 5.33
N PHE A 330 11.56 13.82 5.46
CA PHE A 330 10.26 14.48 5.56
C PHE A 330 9.61 13.98 6.83
N GLY A 331 9.41 14.90 7.77
CA GLY A 331 8.68 14.66 9.00
C GLY A 331 7.25 14.26 8.66
N PHE A 332 6.93 12.99 8.85
CA PHE A 332 5.54 12.59 9.07
C PHE A 332 5.20 12.96 10.50
N ILE A 333 4.45 14.04 10.69
CA ILE A 333 3.67 14.28 11.90
C ILE A 333 2.28 13.68 11.70
#